data_AF-A0A7C7QGD7-F1
#
_entry.id   AF-A0A7C7QGD7-F1
#
_cell.length_a   1.000
_cell.length_b   1.000
_cell.length_c   1.000
_cell.angle_alpha   90.00
_cell.angle_beta   90.00
_cell.angle_gamma   90.00
#
_symmetry.space_group_name_H-M   'P 1'
#
loop_
_entity.id
_entity.type
_entity.pdbx_description
1 polymer ?
#
loop_
_entity_poly.entity_id
_entity_poly.type
_entity_poly.pdbx_seq_one_letter_code
_entity_poly.pdbx_strand_id
1 'polypeptide(L)'
;MTGKLTGRLHHVVARVGDLPVAGRIRKEIRELLEKRASLPSRAMDRHAAELRRAVSALNDHARICARCGSRMVLREGPYGFFWGCIRFPECWGKERLRAHERARLPD
;
A
#
# COMPACT_ATOMS: atom_id res chain seq x y z
N MET A 1 -7.17 19.96 5.30
CA MET A 1 -5.90 20.33 5.99
C MET A 1 -4.69 20.29 5.04
N THR A 2 -4.82 20.77 3.80
CA THR A 2 -3.83 20.58 2.72
C THR A 2 -3.06 21.85 2.33
N GLY A 3 -3.35 22.99 2.96
CA GLY A 3 -2.70 24.29 2.67
C GLY A 3 -1.36 24.52 3.37
N LYS A 4 -0.93 23.67 4.31
CA LYS A 4 0.29 23.91 5.10
C LYS A 4 1.59 23.61 4.35
N LEU A 5 1.63 22.59 3.49
CA LEU A 5 2.88 22.18 2.82
C LEU A 5 3.23 23.12 1.66
N THR A 6 2.26 23.47 0.83
CA THR A 6 2.40 24.46 -0.24
C THR A 6 2.76 25.83 0.29
N GLY A 7 2.12 26.28 1.39
CA GLY A 7 2.48 27.54 2.05
C GLY A 7 3.94 27.57 2.53
N ARG A 8 4.43 26.46 3.12
CA ARG A 8 5.84 26.35 3.54
C ARG A 8 6.82 26.38 2.37
N LEU A 9 6.49 25.73 1.26
CA LEU A 9 7.33 25.72 0.05
C LEU A 9 7.37 27.10 -0.64
N HIS A 10 6.25 27.82 -0.71
CA HIS A 10 6.23 29.19 -1.20
C HIS A 10 7.08 30.14 -0.33
N HIS A 11 7.06 29.98 0.99
CA HIS A 11 7.90 30.76 1.89
C HIS A 11 9.41 30.48 1.69
N VAL A 12 9.79 29.23 1.42
CA VAL A 12 11.18 28.90 1.07
C VAL A 12 11.58 29.56 -0.25
N VAL A 13 10.73 29.51 -1.27
CA VAL A 13 10.97 30.18 -2.57
C VAL A 13 11.13 31.70 -2.38
N ALA A 14 10.33 32.33 -1.53
CA ALA A 14 10.43 33.76 -1.23
C ALA A 14 11.78 34.12 -0.58
N ARG A 15 12.38 33.21 0.21
CA ARG A 15 13.69 33.43 0.86
C ARG A 15 14.89 33.17 -0.04
N VAL A 16 14.73 32.38 -1.10
CA VAL A 16 15.83 31.97 -1.99
C VAL A 16 15.68 32.55 -3.40
N GLY A 17 14.74 33.48 -3.60
CA GLY A 17 14.28 33.95 -4.92
C GLY A 17 15.37 34.45 -5.86
N ASP A 18 16.42 35.06 -5.31
CA ASP A 18 17.54 35.63 -6.06
C ASP A 18 18.61 34.59 -6.45
N LEU A 19 18.48 33.36 -5.94
CA LEU A 19 19.40 32.28 -6.23
C LEU A 19 18.90 31.47 -7.45
N PRO A 20 19.81 30.98 -8.31
CA PRO A 20 19.47 30.12 -9.45
C PRO A 20 18.62 28.89 -9.07
N VAL A 21 18.78 28.39 -7.84
CA VAL A 21 18.04 27.24 -7.31
C VAL A 21 16.53 27.50 -7.18
N ALA A 22 16.08 28.76 -7.07
CA ALA A 22 14.67 29.12 -6.93
C ALA A 22 13.83 28.69 -8.13
N GLY A 23 14.40 28.70 -9.35
CA GLY A 23 13.72 28.22 -10.55
C GLY A 23 13.45 26.71 -10.49
N ARG A 24 14.45 25.92 -10.05
CA ARG A 24 14.33 24.47 -9.89
C ARG A 24 13.31 24.11 -8.81
N ILE A 25 13.34 24.80 -7.68
CA ILE A 25 12.37 24.60 -6.59
C ILE A 25 10.94 24.91 -7.06
N ARG A 26 10.73 26.00 -7.81
CA ARG A 26 9.40 26.34 -8.38
C ARG A 26 8.88 25.26 -9.32
N LYS A 27 9.73 24.70 -10.18
CA LYS A 27 9.36 23.62 -11.10
C LYS A 27 8.91 22.36 -10.34
N GLU A 28 9.70 21.92 -9.36
CA GLU A 28 9.37 20.77 -8.50
C GLU A 28 8.04 20.97 -7.75
N ILE A 29 7.80 22.17 -7.19
CA ILE A 29 6.53 22.50 -6.52
C ILE A 29 5.35 22.37 -7.47
N ARG A 30 5.48 22.88 -8.70
CA ARG A 30 4.43 22.79 -9.73
C ARG A 30 4.12 21.33 -10.07
N GLU A 31 5.14 20.54 -10.36
CA GLU A 31 4.96 19.12 -10.69
C GLU A 31 4.30 18.34 -9.56
N LEU A 32 4.68 18.61 -8.30
CA LEU A 32 4.04 18.00 -7.13
C LEU A 32 2.58 18.41 -6.98
N LEU A 33 2.24 19.66 -7.30
CA LEU A 33 0.86 20.16 -7.25
C LEU A 33 -0.02 19.54 -8.33
N GLU A 34 0.50 19.39 -9.55
CA GLU A 34 -0.19 18.74 -10.66
C GLU A 34 -0.45 17.26 -10.36
N LYS A 35 0.57 16.55 -9.83
CA LYS A 35 0.46 15.13 -9.46
C LYS A 35 -0.32 14.92 -8.16
N ARG A 36 -0.66 15.97 -7.41
CA ARG A 36 -1.30 15.83 -6.10
C ARG A 36 -2.64 15.09 -6.15
N ALA A 37 -3.40 15.26 -7.22
CA ALA A 37 -4.68 14.56 -7.42
C ALA A 37 -4.49 13.07 -7.76
N SER A 38 -3.35 12.68 -8.33
CA SER A 38 -3.01 11.28 -8.60
C SER A 38 -2.29 10.58 -7.45
N LEU A 39 -1.83 11.33 -6.45
CA LEU A 39 -1.28 10.75 -5.22
C LEU A 39 -2.41 10.16 -4.37
N PRO A 40 -2.26 8.93 -3.85
CA PRO A 40 -3.20 8.36 -2.91
C PRO A 40 -3.36 9.29 -1.70
N SER A 41 -4.59 9.40 -1.21
CA SER A 41 -4.84 10.20 0.00
C SER A 41 -4.09 9.59 1.18
N ARG A 42 -3.68 10.41 2.16
CA ARG A 42 -3.14 9.89 3.44
C ARG A 42 -4.04 8.84 4.11
N ALA A 43 -5.35 8.87 3.84
CA ALA A 43 -6.27 7.84 4.31
C ALA A 43 -6.13 6.53 3.53
N MET A 44 -5.98 6.60 2.20
CA MET A 44 -5.71 5.43 1.34
C MET A 44 -4.37 4.77 1.69
N ASP A 45 -3.33 5.58 1.97
CA ASP A 45 -2.03 5.07 2.42
C ASP A 45 -2.14 4.28 3.74
N ARG A 46 -2.96 4.77 4.68
CA ARG A 46 -3.21 4.08 5.95
C ARG A 46 -3.95 2.77 5.75
N HIS A 47 -4.99 2.77 4.92
CA HIS A 47 -5.75 1.57 4.60
C HIS A 47 -4.86 0.51 3.95
N ALA A 48 -4.03 0.88 2.96
CA ALA A 48 -3.05 -0.02 2.36
C ALA A 48 -1.99 -0.53 3.36
N ALA A 49 -1.60 0.28 4.35
CA ALA A 49 -0.68 -0.14 5.40
C ALA A 49 -1.35 -1.06 6.44
N GLU A 50 -2.63 -0.87 6.71
CA GLU A 50 -3.43 -1.75 7.58
C GLU A 50 -3.64 -3.12 6.92
N LEU A 51 -4.06 -3.13 5.64
CA LEU A 51 -4.21 -4.36 4.87
C LEU A 51 -2.91 -5.16 4.84
N ARG A 52 -1.77 -4.52 4.51
CA ARG A 52 -0.46 -5.20 4.50
C ARG A 52 -0.11 -5.82 5.86
N ARG A 53 -0.39 -5.12 6.97
CA ARG A 53 -0.15 -5.65 8.32
C ARG A 53 -1.06 -6.84 8.64
N ALA A 54 -2.35 -6.75 8.32
CA ALA A 54 -3.30 -7.84 8.52
C ALA A 54 -2.93 -9.09 7.72
N VAL A 55 -2.57 -8.92 6.44
CA VAL A 55 -2.10 -10.00 5.56
C VAL A 55 -0.83 -10.65 6.11
N SER A 56 0.13 -9.85 6.59
CA SER A 56 1.35 -10.38 7.20
C SER A 56 1.05 -11.22 8.44
N ALA A 57 0.24 -10.70 9.36
CA ALA A 57 -0.10 -11.38 10.61
C ALA A 57 -0.83 -12.73 10.38
N LEU A 58 -1.69 -12.79 9.36
CA LEU A 58 -2.31 -14.04 8.93
C LEU A 58 -1.26 -15.00 8.35
N ASN A 59 -0.40 -14.50 7.46
CA ASN A 59 0.66 -15.30 6.86
C ASN A 59 1.64 -15.89 7.89
N ASP A 60 1.91 -15.23 9.01
CA ASP A 60 2.77 -15.79 10.05
C ASP A 60 2.22 -17.10 10.63
N HIS A 61 0.89 -17.25 10.63
CA HIS A 61 0.16 -18.43 11.07
C HIS A 61 -0.39 -19.25 9.90
N ALA A 62 0.28 -19.18 8.74
CA ALA A 62 -0.19 -19.83 7.53
C ALA A 62 -0.31 -21.36 7.69
N ARG A 63 -1.37 -21.89 7.10
CA ARG A 63 -1.64 -23.33 7.08
C ARG A 63 -0.69 -24.11 6.19
N ILE A 64 -0.67 -25.42 6.41
CA ILE A 64 0.00 -26.38 5.54
C ILE A 64 -0.98 -26.84 4.45
N CYS A 65 -0.51 -26.86 3.22
CA CYS A 65 -1.30 -27.30 2.07
C CYS A 65 -1.57 -28.80 2.14
N ALA A 66 -2.85 -29.18 2.21
CA ALA A 66 -3.26 -30.58 2.26
C ALA A 66 -2.84 -31.43 1.03
N ARG A 67 -2.54 -30.79 -0.11
CA ARG A 67 -2.13 -31.52 -1.33
C ARG A 67 -0.67 -31.92 -1.34
N CYS A 68 0.19 -31.16 -0.66
CA CYS A 68 1.59 -31.14 -1.03
C CYS A 68 2.53 -30.88 0.17
N GLY A 69 1.97 -30.58 1.35
CA GLY A 69 2.70 -30.41 2.60
C GLY A 69 3.47 -29.09 2.73
N SER A 70 3.50 -28.24 1.70
CA SER A 70 4.14 -26.92 1.78
C SER A 70 3.26 -25.90 2.47
N ARG A 71 3.88 -24.84 3.01
CA ARG A 71 3.15 -23.70 3.59
C ARG A 71 2.26 -23.03 2.55
N MET A 72 1.15 -22.48 3.01
CA MET A 72 0.28 -21.62 2.23
C MET A 72 0.64 -20.15 2.46
N VAL A 73 0.12 -19.29 1.60
CA VAL A 73 0.20 -17.83 1.71
C VAL A 73 -1.15 -17.25 1.31
N LEU A 74 -1.51 -16.14 1.92
CA LEU A 74 -2.71 -15.40 1.58
C LEU A 74 -2.50 -14.71 0.22
N ARG A 75 -3.45 -14.89 -0.70
CA ARG A 75 -3.45 -14.28 -2.03
C ARG A 75 -4.79 -13.57 -2.25
N GLU A 76 -4.76 -12.49 -3.02
CA GLU A 76 -5.96 -11.77 -3.43
C GLU A 76 -6.47 -12.33 -4.76
N GLY A 77 -7.80 -12.41 -4.89
CA GLY A 77 -8.46 -12.80 -6.13
C GLY A 77 -9.80 -12.08 -6.29
N PRO A 78 -10.56 -12.38 -7.35
CA PRO A 78 -11.80 -11.65 -7.68
C PRO A 78 -12.89 -11.72 -6.59
N TYR A 79 -12.85 -12.75 -5.74
CA TYR A 79 -13.81 -12.97 -4.65
C TYR A 79 -13.21 -12.64 -3.27
N GLY A 80 -12.14 -11.83 -3.26
CA GLY A 80 -11.35 -11.50 -2.08
C GLY A 80 -10.21 -12.48 -1.80
N PHE A 81 -9.68 -12.41 -0.58
CA PHE A 81 -8.52 -13.18 -0.18
C PHE A 81 -8.81 -14.68 -0.02
N PHE A 82 -7.81 -15.50 -0.32
CA PHE A 82 -7.82 -16.96 -0.14
C PHE A 82 -6.43 -17.49 0.25
N TRP A 83 -6.37 -18.68 0.85
CA TRP A 83 -5.11 -19.37 1.08
C TRP A 83 -4.68 -20.07 -0.21
N GLY A 84 -3.51 -19.74 -0.74
CA GLY A 84 -2.89 -20.40 -1.90
C GLY A 84 -1.58 -21.10 -1.51
N CYS A 85 -1.26 -22.22 -2.14
CA CYS A 85 0.02 -22.88 -1.94
C CYS A 85 1.19 -21.97 -2.36
N ILE A 86 2.29 -21.99 -1.59
CA ILE A 86 3.50 -21.26 -1.96
C ILE A 86 4.16 -21.81 -3.23
N ARG A 87 4.00 -23.12 -3.50
CA ARG A 87 4.54 -23.81 -4.69
C ARG A 87 3.61 -23.71 -5.91
N PHE A 88 2.84 -22.64 -6.06
CA PHE A 88 2.11 -22.43 -7.30
C PHE A 88 3.09 -21.89 -8.35
N PRO A 89 3.11 -22.39 -9.60
CA PRO A 89 2.10 -23.21 -10.28
C PRO A 89 2.25 -24.75 -10.16
N GLU A 90 3.30 -25.26 -9.53
CA GLU A 90 3.56 -26.70 -9.37
C GLU A 90 2.50 -27.39 -8.49
N CYS A 91 1.86 -26.63 -7.61
CA CYS A 91 0.77 -27.05 -6.75
C CYS A 91 -0.37 -26.02 -6.74
N TRP A 92 -1.54 -26.44 -7.21
CA TRP A 92 -2.76 -25.62 -7.25
C TRP A 92 -3.60 -25.76 -5.97
N GLY A 93 -2.95 -25.98 -4.83
CA GLY A 93 -3.63 -26.06 -3.53
C GLY A 93 -4.23 -24.70 -3.16
N LYS A 94 -5.53 -24.67 -2.88
CA LYS A 94 -6.26 -23.48 -2.47
C LYS A 94 -7.30 -23.81 -1.41
N GLU A 95 -7.47 -22.92 -0.44
CA GLU A 95 -8.45 -23.04 0.64
C GLU A 95 -9.12 -21.69 0.91
N ARG A 96 -10.36 -21.72 1.39
CA ARG A 96 -11.09 -20.52 1.81
C ARG A 96 -10.62 -20.09 3.20
N LEU A 97 -10.65 -18.78 3.45
CA LEU A 97 -10.50 -18.23 4.79
C LEU A 97 -11.67 -18.68 5.66
N ARG A 98 -11.38 -19.04 6.91
CA ARG A 98 -12.38 -19.16 7.98
C ARG A 98 -12.95 -17.78 8.31
N ALA A 99 -14.12 -17.75 8.94
CA ALA A 99 -14.81 -16.50 9.29
C ALA A 99 -13.92 -15.54 10.10
N HIS A 100 -13.21 -16.05 11.11
CA HIS A 100 -12.30 -15.24 11.93
C HIS A 100 -11.05 -14.73 11.20
N GLU A 101 -10.60 -15.41 10.14
CA GLU A 101 -9.48 -14.96 9.32
C GLU A 101 -9.94 -13.84 8.39
N ARG A 102 -11.14 -13.97 7.82
CA ARG A 102 -11.75 -12.96 6.95
C ARG A 102 -12.04 -11.67 7.71
N ALA A 103 -12.56 -11.77 8.93
CA ALA A 103 -12.86 -10.61 9.78
C ALA A 103 -11.63 -9.79 10.21
N ARG A 104 -10.40 -10.29 9.99
CA ARG A 104 -9.16 -9.56 10.29
C ARG A 104 -8.66 -8.72 9.12
N LEU A 105 -9.22 -8.89 7.93
CA LEU A 105 -8.86 -8.12 6.75
C LEU A 105 -9.76 -6.87 6.69
N PRO A 106 -9.19 -5.69 6.45
CA PRO A 106 -10.00 -4.50 6.17
C PRO A 106 -10.73 -4.68 4.82
N ASP A 107 -11.91 -4.08 4.72
CA ASP A 107 -12.80 -4.15 3.55
C ASP A 107 -12.20 -3.53 2.28
#